data_AF-A0A2D4HMX1-F1
#
_entry.id   AF-A0A2D4HMX1-F1
#
_cell.length_a   1.000
_cell.length_b   1.000
_cell.length_c   1.000
_cell.angle_alpha   90.00
_cell.angle_beta   90.00
_cell.angle_gamma   90.00
#
_symmetry.space_group_name_H-M   'P 1'
#
loop_
_entity.id
_entity.type
_entity.pdbx_description
1 polymer ?
#
loop_
_entity_poly.entity_id
_entity_poly.type
_entity_poly.pdbx_seq_one_letter_code
_entity_poly.pdbx_strand_id
1 'polypeptide(L)'
;PTQTASLQGLKGDGNLYTSLPPNKREEVEKLLNGSTEETWRHLAGELGYKEDHIDSFTQEEYPVRALLSDWSSKDSSTMDALYSALRKIQRGDIVESLYSESTASSPV
;
A
#
# COMPACT_ATOMS: atom_id res chain seq x y z
N PRO A 1 5.39 33.75 19.81
CA PRO A 1 5.71 32.61 18.91
C PRO A 1 5.60 31.29 19.69
N THR A 2 4.37 30.81 19.82
CA THR A 2 4.06 29.70 20.72
C THR A 2 3.71 28.47 19.89
N GLN A 3 4.65 27.53 19.88
CA GLN A 3 4.45 26.08 19.82
C GLN A 3 3.51 25.58 18.71
N THR A 4 4.10 25.21 17.58
CA THR A 4 3.57 24.18 16.70
C THR A 4 3.34 22.92 17.52
N ALA A 5 2.09 22.73 17.94
CA ALA A 5 1.61 21.50 18.52
C ALA A 5 1.69 20.41 17.43
N SER A 6 2.81 19.69 17.40
CA SER A 6 2.93 18.37 16.81
C SER A 6 2.10 17.39 17.64
N LEU A 7 0.78 17.56 17.58
CA LEU A 7 -0.16 16.47 17.70
C LEU A 7 -0.12 15.84 16.29
N GLN A 8 0.43 14.66 16.06
CA GLN A 8 -0.04 13.40 16.60
C GLN A 8 1.10 12.37 16.56
N GLY A 9 1.59 12.00 17.73
CA GLY A 9 2.39 10.79 17.90
C GLY A 9 1.78 9.96 18.99
N LEU A 10 0.57 9.41 18.81
CA LEU A 10 0.02 8.42 19.74
C LEU A 10 -0.90 7.42 19.00
N LYS A 11 -0.40 6.18 18.92
CA LYS A 11 -1.14 4.92 18.75
C LYS A 11 -1.45 4.47 17.32
N GLY A 12 -0.39 4.34 16.54
CA GLY A 12 -0.42 3.61 15.28
C GLY A 12 0.95 3.02 14.96
N ASP A 13 1.37 1.97 15.66
CA ASP A 13 2.24 0.95 15.05
C ASP A 13 1.46 0.19 13.95
N GLY A 14 0.69 0.92 13.13
CA GLY A 14 0.05 0.40 11.95
C GLY A 14 1.15 0.22 10.93
N ASN A 15 1.86 -0.92 10.99
CA ASN A 15 2.95 -1.34 10.11
C ASN A 15 3.13 -0.42 8.90
N LEU A 16 3.98 0.60 9.04
CA LEU A 16 4.30 1.50 7.94
C LEU A 16 4.86 0.66 6.79
N TYR A 17 4.39 0.92 5.58
CA TYR A 17 4.81 0.18 4.39
C TYR A 17 6.33 0.29 4.17
N THR A 18 6.93 1.45 4.46
CA THR A 18 8.39 1.68 4.45
C THR A 18 9.15 0.79 5.43
N SER A 19 8.55 0.51 6.60
CA SER A 19 9.17 -0.26 7.67
C SER A 19 9.10 -1.77 7.42
N LEU A 20 8.39 -2.20 6.38
CA LEU A 20 8.26 -3.60 6.03
C LEU A 20 9.58 -4.15 5.49
N PRO A 21 9.88 -5.42 5.80
CA PRO A 21 11.03 -6.07 5.22
C PRO A 21 10.84 -6.20 3.70
N PRO A 22 11.93 -6.19 2.91
CA PRO A 22 11.87 -6.11 1.45
C PRO A 22 11.07 -7.26 0.83
N ASN A 23 11.14 -8.46 1.41
CA ASN A 23 10.32 -9.59 0.99
C ASN A 23 8.83 -9.27 1.03
N LYS A 24 8.34 -8.63 2.10
CA LYS A 24 6.91 -8.32 2.22
C LYS A 24 6.45 -7.28 1.20
N ARG A 25 7.30 -6.30 0.90
CA ARG A 25 7.03 -5.27 -0.13
C ARG A 25 7.01 -5.87 -1.53
N GLU A 26 7.95 -6.77 -1.83
CA GLU A 26 7.99 -7.49 -3.11
C GLU A 26 6.71 -8.32 -3.32
N GLU A 27 6.21 -9.00 -2.28
CA GLU A 27 4.98 -9.79 -2.40
C GLU A 27 3.74 -8.91 -2.61
N VAL A 28 3.65 -7.74 -1.97
CA VAL A 28 2.61 -6.73 -2.27
C VAL A 28 2.66 -6.33 -3.74
N GLU A 29 3.84 -6.01 -4.25
CA GLU A 29 4.04 -5.64 -5.65
C GLU A 29 3.64 -6.79 -6.59
N LYS A 30 4.08 -8.02 -6.32
CA LYS A 30 3.75 -9.21 -7.12
C LYS A 30 2.26 -9.49 -7.15
N LEU A 31 1.56 -9.39 -6.03
CA LEU A 31 0.12 -9.65 -5.98
C LEU A 31 -0.68 -8.58 -6.73
N LEU A 32 -0.25 -7.32 -6.65
CA LEU A 32 -0.84 -6.22 -7.40
C LEU A 32 -0.51 -6.28 -8.91
N ASN A 33 0.68 -6.76 -9.27
CA ASN A 33 1.13 -6.89 -10.66
C ASN A 33 0.56 -8.15 -11.35
N GLY A 34 0.43 -9.25 -10.61
CA GLY A 34 -0.26 -10.47 -11.07
C GLY A 34 -1.78 -10.33 -11.15
N SER A 35 -2.31 -9.18 -10.74
CA SER A 35 -3.71 -8.81 -10.82
C SER A 35 -4.02 -8.04 -12.10
N THR A 36 -5.30 -7.73 -12.34
CA THR A 36 -5.68 -6.85 -13.45
C THR A 36 -5.05 -5.47 -13.30
N GLU A 37 -4.67 -4.84 -14.42
CA GLU A 37 -4.11 -3.49 -14.44
C GLU A 37 -5.06 -2.45 -13.80
N GLU A 38 -6.37 -2.72 -13.80
CA GLU A 38 -7.36 -1.88 -13.11
C GLU A 38 -7.21 -1.92 -11.58
N THR A 39 -6.64 -2.99 -11.01
CA THR A 39 -6.57 -3.18 -9.56
C THR A 39 -5.70 -2.13 -8.88
N TRP A 40 -4.47 -1.94 -9.34
CA TRP A 40 -3.57 -0.94 -8.75
C TRP A 40 -4.06 0.49 -9.06
N ARG A 41 -4.77 0.70 -10.18
CA ARG A 41 -5.39 1.99 -10.53
C ARG A 41 -6.53 2.34 -9.58
N HIS A 42 -7.45 1.41 -9.33
CA HIS A 42 -8.52 1.60 -8.35
C HIS A 42 -7.97 1.76 -6.94
N LEU A 43 -6.93 0.98 -6.59
CA LEU A 43 -6.21 1.13 -5.32
C LEU A 43 -5.65 2.56 -5.18
N ALA A 44 -4.96 3.07 -6.20
CA ALA A 44 -4.42 4.42 -6.18
C ALA A 44 -5.53 5.46 -5.95
N GLY A 45 -6.68 5.31 -6.60
CA GLY A 45 -7.86 6.15 -6.34
C GLY A 45 -8.30 6.13 -4.87
N GLU A 46 -8.37 4.95 -4.27
CA GLU A 46 -8.72 4.79 -2.84
C GLU A 46 -7.65 5.33 -1.88
N LEU A 47 -6.38 5.36 -2.30
CA LEU A 47 -5.27 5.98 -1.57
C LEU A 47 -5.24 7.51 -1.72
N GLY A 48 -6.17 8.09 -2.48
CA GLY A 48 -6.32 9.52 -2.70
C GLY A 48 -5.49 10.06 -3.86
N TYR A 49 -5.01 9.21 -4.76
CA TYR A 49 -4.42 9.65 -6.03
C TYR A 49 -5.50 10.08 -7.01
N LYS A 50 -5.22 11.17 -7.72
CA LYS A 50 -6.07 11.64 -8.81
C LYS A 50 -5.80 10.82 -10.07
N GLU A 51 -6.80 10.75 -10.95
CA GLU A 51 -6.69 10.05 -12.25
C GLU A 51 -5.47 10.50 -13.07
N ASP A 52 -5.13 11.80 -13.04
CA ASP A 52 -3.92 12.35 -13.68
C ASP A 52 -2.62 11.69 -13.19
N HIS A 53 -2.49 11.48 -11.88
CA HIS A 53 -1.31 10.84 -11.31
C HIS A 53 -1.29 9.33 -11.61
N ILE A 54 -2.48 8.72 -11.62
CA ILE A 54 -2.65 7.31 -11.98
C ILE A 54 -2.23 7.08 -13.43
N ASP A 55 -2.63 7.96 -14.35
CA ASP A 55 -2.22 7.93 -15.75
C ASP A 55 -0.70 8.07 -15.88
N SER A 56 -0.08 8.98 -15.14
CA SER A 56 1.38 9.09 -15.09
C SER A 56 2.06 7.78 -14.69
N PHE A 57 1.52 7.06 -13.71
CA PHE A 57 2.06 5.74 -13.33
C PHE A 57 1.85 4.70 -14.45
N THR A 58 0.74 4.74 -15.19
CA THR A 58 0.51 3.78 -16.30
C THR A 58 1.54 3.90 -17.42
N GLN A 59 2.19 5.05 -17.57
CA GLN A 59 3.24 5.27 -18.56
C GLN A 59 4.62 4.74 -18.11
N GLU A 60 4.76 4.36 -16.83
CA GLU A 60 6.01 3.80 -16.30
C GLU A 60 6.18 2.33 -16.68
N GLU A 61 7.42 1.85 -16.71
CA GLU A 61 7.73 0.43 -16.97
C GLU A 61 7.17 -0.50 -15.87
N TYR A 62 7.05 0.02 -14.65
CA TYR A 62 6.52 -0.68 -13.48
C TYR A 62 5.51 0.17 -12.71
N PRO A 63 4.25 0.30 -13.20
CA PRO A 63 3.24 1.19 -12.61
C PRO A 63 2.96 0.92 -11.13
N VAL A 64 2.86 -0.36 -10.77
CA VAL A 64 2.62 -0.81 -9.39
C VAL A 64 3.76 -0.38 -8.47
N ARG A 65 5.01 -0.58 -8.91
CA ARG A 65 6.21 -0.23 -8.15
C ARG A 65 6.34 1.28 -7.96
N ALA A 66 6.04 2.03 -9.00
CA ALA A 66 6.03 3.49 -8.98
C ALA A 66 5.00 4.01 -7.97
N LEU A 67 3.75 3.52 -8.06
CA LEU A 67 2.69 3.85 -7.11
C LEU A 67 3.11 3.52 -5.68
N LEU A 68 3.61 2.31 -5.42
CA LEU A 68 4.00 1.89 -4.07
C LEU A 68 5.16 2.72 -3.54
N SER A 69 6.11 3.11 -4.38
CA SER A 69 7.27 3.94 -3.99
C SER A 69 6.85 5.38 -3.66
N ASP A 70 6.01 5.98 -4.50
CA ASP A 70 5.45 7.31 -4.27
C ASP A 70 4.55 7.30 -3.03
N TRP A 71 3.65 6.31 -2.93
CA TRP A 71 2.78 6.13 -1.79
C TRP A 71 3.61 5.93 -0.52
N SER A 72 4.61 5.06 -0.53
CA SER A 72 5.49 4.82 0.62
C SER A 72 6.16 6.09 1.17
N SER A 73 6.25 7.17 0.39
CA SER A 73 6.81 8.45 0.84
C SER A 73 5.83 9.30 1.65
N LYS A 74 4.53 8.97 1.67
CA LYS A 74 3.50 9.60 2.51
C LYS A 74 3.48 9.04 3.93
N ASP A 75 3.20 9.91 4.89
CA ASP A 75 3.03 9.53 6.31
C ASP A 75 1.81 8.61 6.55
N SER A 76 0.84 8.59 5.64
CA SER A 76 -0.36 7.75 5.73
C SER A 76 -0.18 6.33 5.17
N SER A 77 1.05 5.97 4.79
CA SER A 77 1.31 4.75 4.02
C SER A 77 1.52 3.55 4.92
N THR A 78 0.42 3.14 5.52
CA THR A 78 0.32 2.03 6.48
C THR A 78 -0.32 0.82 5.82
N MET A 79 0.05 -0.37 6.27
CA MET A 79 -0.57 -1.62 5.79
C MET A 79 -2.09 -1.64 6.00
N ASP A 80 -2.58 -1.04 7.08
CA ASP A 80 -4.02 -0.91 7.32
C ASP A 80 -4.72 -0.10 6.21
N ALA A 81 -4.13 1.03 5.81
CA ALA A 81 -4.65 1.83 4.69
C ALA A 81 -4.64 1.05 3.38
N LEU A 82 -3.59 0.28 3.10
CA LEU A 82 -3.53 -0.60 1.91
C LEU A 82 -4.63 -1.67 1.95
N TYR A 83 -4.79 -2.38 3.08
CA TYR A 83 -5.80 -3.40 3.24
C TYR A 83 -7.22 -2.85 3.15
N SER A 84 -7.45 -1.68 3.73
CA SER A 84 -8.73 -0.98 3.64
C SER A 84 -9.06 -0.63 2.19
N ALA A 85 -8.11 -0.02 1.47
CA ALA A 85 -8.27 0.33 0.06
C ALA A 85 -8.53 -0.90 -0.82
N LEU A 86 -7.75 -1.98 -0.63
CA LEU A 86 -7.95 -3.26 -1.34
C LEU A 86 -9.34 -3.85 -1.12
N ARG A 87 -9.85 -3.85 0.12
CA ARG A 87 -11.21 -4.37 0.41
C ARG A 87 -12.29 -3.53 -0.26
N LYS A 88 -12.12 -2.21 -0.31
CA LYS A 88 -13.09 -1.31 -0.96
C LYS A 88 -13.22 -1.59 -2.45
N ILE A 89 -12.11 -1.84 -3.13
CA ILE A 89 -12.09 -2.22 -4.56
C ILE A 89 -12.45 -3.70 -4.79
N GLN A 90 -13.00 -4.38 -3.79
CA GLN A 90 -13.38 -5.80 -3.83
C GLN A 90 -12.20 -6.76 -4.07
N ARG A 91 -10.97 -6.33 -3.79
CA ARG A 91 -9.75 -7.16 -3.85
C ARG A 91 -9.34 -7.68 -2.48
N GLY A 92 -10.32 -8.20 -1.75
CA GLY A 92 -10.10 -8.85 -0.46
C GLY A 92 -9.21 -10.10 -0.58
N ASP A 93 -9.21 -10.74 -1.75
CA ASP A 93 -8.36 -11.90 -2.07
C ASP A 93 -6.86 -11.58 -1.91
N ILE A 94 -6.42 -10.39 -2.36
CA ILE A 94 -5.03 -9.94 -2.20
C ILE A 94 -4.70 -9.75 -0.72
N VAL A 95 -5.64 -9.18 0.04
CA VAL A 95 -5.48 -8.95 1.47
C VAL A 95 -5.31 -10.29 2.20
N GLU A 96 -6.15 -11.27 1.92
CA GLU A 96 -6.03 -12.62 2.47
C GLU A 96 -4.71 -13.28 2.10
N SER A 97 -4.23 -13.13 0.87
CA SER A 97 -2.92 -13.64 0.44
C SER A 97 -1.78 -12.99 1.24
N LEU A 98 -1.83 -11.66 1.41
CA LEU A 98 -0.86 -10.90 2.20
C LEU A 98 -0.86 -11.29 3.68
N TYR A 99 -2.02 -11.59 4.26
CA TYR A 99 -2.14 -12.09 5.63
C TYR A 99 -1.61 -13.52 5.76
N SER A 100 -2.03 -14.42 4.87
CA SER A 100 -1.66 -15.85 4.88
C SER A 100 -0.15 -16.03 4.82
N GLU A 101 0.52 -15.23 3.99
CA GLU A 101 1.97 -15.27 3.86
C GLU A 101 2.69 -14.55 5.02
N SER A 102 2.07 -13.52 5.62
CA SER A 102 2.58 -12.94 6.89
C SER A 102 2.54 -13.95 8.04
N THR A 103 1.55 -14.85 8.04
CA THR A 103 1.44 -15.95 9.02
C THR A 103 2.22 -17.21 8.63
N ALA A 104 2.74 -17.29 7.39
CA ALA A 104 3.49 -18.46 6.91
C ALA A 104 4.96 -18.47 7.36
N SER A 105 5.44 -17.41 8.03
CA SER A 105 6.70 -17.48 8.78
C SER A 105 6.44 -18.17 10.12
N SER A 106 6.70 -19.48 10.13
CA SER A 106 6.70 -20.41 11.27
C SER A 106 5.41 -21.19 11.56
N PRO A 107 5.38 -22.46 11.12
CA PRO A 107 5.06 -23.57 12.02
C PRO A 107 6.35 -24.12 12.65
N VAL A 108 6.24 -24.33 13.97
CA VAL A 108 7.03 -25.16 14.90
C VAL A 108 7.79 -26.34 14.29
#